data_AF-A0AAW3IYF6-F1
#
_entry.id   AF-A0AAW3IYF6-F1
#
_cell.length_a   1.000
_cell.length_b   1.000
_cell.length_c   1.000
_cell.angle_alpha   90.00
_cell.angle_beta   90.00
_cell.angle_gamma   90.00
#
_symmetry.space_group_name_H-M   'P 1'
#
loop_
_entity.id
_entity.type
_entity.pdbx_description
1 polymer ?
#
loop_
_entity_poly.entity_id
_entity_poly.type
_entity_poly.pdbx_seq_one_letter_code
_entity_poly.pdbx_strand_id
1 'polypeptide(L)'
;MNSATKVIKKPQILYIDVGPLLLSTTYLNQHPDMRTVIERSLSIPMADYLRQISLDPKGVILLNNLSNQYNIFLFPLGSVFKREFLIAQGIKRSCLAPEQTGNLRLDDNDMIRMMLSHAYKSNADWRVVGDLYLNEVEQSSQLFTKRYIKADNINGVTEQVIEKIKVSFKTPMTNSLMNCS
;
A
#
# COMPACT_ATOMS: atom_id res chain seq x y z
N MET A 1 -7.16 -31.15 -31.03
CA MET A 1 -7.75 -29.97 -30.36
C MET A 1 -6.77 -29.51 -29.30
N ASN A 2 -5.99 -28.47 -29.56
CA ASN A 2 -5.04 -27.92 -28.60
C ASN A 2 -5.80 -27.04 -27.62
N SER A 3 -6.04 -27.53 -26.40
CA SER A 3 -6.52 -26.69 -25.30
C SER A 3 -5.40 -25.71 -24.95
N ALA A 4 -5.51 -24.47 -25.44
CA ALA A 4 -4.67 -23.38 -24.99
C ALA A 4 -4.85 -23.23 -23.47
N THR A 5 -3.86 -23.65 -22.70
CA THR A 5 -3.77 -23.40 -21.26
C THR A 5 -3.72 -21.88 -21.07
N LYS A 6 -4.87 -21.30 -20.72
CA LYS A 6 -4.99 -19.87 -20.42
C LYS A 6 -4.12 -19.61 -19.20
N VAL A 7 -2.93 -19.04 -19.38
CA VAL A 7 -2.05 -18.63 -18.28
C VAL A 7 -2.81 -17.58 -17.48
N ILE A 8 -3.33 -17.96 -16.31
CA ILE A 8 -4.03 -17.04 -15.41
C ILE A 8 -2.95 -16.17 -14.78
N LYS A 9 -2.79 -14.93 -15.28
CA LYS A 9 -1.90 -13.95 -14.68
C LYS A 9 -2.44 -13.59 -13.30
N LYS A 10 -1.61 -13.74 -12.26
CA LYS A 10 -1.95 -13.34 -10.89
C LYS A 10 -2.28 -11.83 -10.84
N PRO A 11 -3.29 -11.39 -10.07
CA PRO A 11 -3.55 -9.97 -9.89
C PRO A 11 -2.34 -9.32 -9.24
N GLN A 12 -2.00 -8.11 -9.67
CA GLN A 12 -0.91 -7.33 -9.10
C GLN A 12 -1.48 -6.38 -8.04
N ILE A 13 -0.96 -6.45 -6.82
CA ILE A 13 -1.40 -5.60 -5.70
C ILE A 13 -0.21 -4.87 -5.09
N LEU A 14 -0.30 -3.55 -5.06
CA LEU A 14 0.61 -2.66 -4.34
C LEU A 14 -0.01 -2.28 -3.01
N TYR A 15 0.61 -2.73 -1.93
CA TYR A 15 0.28 -2.28 -0.58
C TYR A 15 0.99 -0.95 -0.31
N ILE A 16 0.22 0.06 0.08
CA ILE A 16 0.71 1.43 0.25
C ILE A 16 0.63 1.87 1.70
N ASP A 17 1.75 2.34 2.25
CA ASP A 17 1.75 3.08 3.51
C ASP A 17 1.30 4.52 3.26
N VAL A 18 0.01 4.77 3.51
CA VAL A 18 -0.67 6.00 3.10
C VAL A 18 -0.08 7.24 3.78
N GLY A 19 0.31 7.14 5.06
CA GLY A 19 0.80 8.30 5.82
C GLY A 19 2.06 8.91 5.20
N PRO A 20 3.20 8.20 5.18
CA PRO A 20 4.44 8.70 4.59
C PRO A 20 4.30 9.09 3.11
N LEU A 21 3.47 8.39 2.35
CA LEU A 21 3.32 8.61 0.91
C LEU A 21 2.45 9.82 0.56
N LEU A 22 1.34 10.04 1.27
CA LEU A 22 0.32 11.03 0.93
C LEU A 22 0.15 12.13 1.99
N LEU A 23 0.87 12.05 3.10
CA LEU A 23 1.01 13.10 4.12
C LEU A 23 2.50 13.38 4.35
N SER A 24 3.26 13.50 3.26
CA SER A 24 4.71 13.72 3.30
C SER A 24 5.07 15.05 3.95
N THR A 25 6.29 15.17 4.48
CA THR A 25 6.78 16.40 5.09
C THR A 25 6.67 17.59 4.14
N THR A 26 7.00 17.40 2.86
CA THR A 26 6.88 18.44 1.82
C THR A 26 5.44 18.92 1.68
N TYR A 27 4.47 18.01 1.66
CA TYR A 27 3.06 18.37 1.58
C TYR A 27 2.56 19.05 2.86
N LEU A 28 2.94 18.53 4.03
CA LEU A 28 2.53 19.09 5.32
C LEU A 28 3.15 20.46 5.62
N ASN A 29 4.34 20.75 5.10
CA ASN A 29 4.93 22.10 5.20
C ASN A 29 4.10 23.16 4.46
N GLN A 30 3.29 22.75 3.48
CA GLN A 30 2.34 23.64 2.79
C GLN A 30 0.98 23.72 3.51
N HIS A 31 0.74 22.85 4.50
CA HIS A 31 -0.53 22.71 5.23
C HIS A 31 -0.28 22.63 6.75
N PRO A 32 0.17 23.73 7.38
CA PRO A 32 0.58 23.74 8.79
C PRO A 32 -0.53 23.31 9.76
N ASP A 33 -1.79 23.63 9.47
CA ASP A 33 -2.93 23.22 10.31
C ASP A 33 -3.07 21.69 10.37
N MET A 34 -2.91 21.02 9.23
CA MET A 34 -2.94 19.56 9.17
C MET A 34 -1.75 18.94 9.91
N ARG A 35 -0.58 19.59 9.87
CA ARG A 35 0.57 19.14 10.64
C ARG A 35 0.26 19.12 12.14
N THR A 36 -0.36 20.18 12.67
CA THR A 36 -0.80 20.22 14.07
C THR A 36 -1.79 19.10 14.40
N VAL A 37 -2.71 18.78 13.48
CA VAL A 37 -3.66 17.67 13.65
C VAL A 37 -2.93 16.32 13.73
N ILE A 38 -1.95 16.09 12.86
CA ILE A 38 -1.16 14.85 12.84
C ILE A 38 -0.33 14.70 14.12
N GLU A 39 0.31 15.79 14.58
CA GLU A 39 1.08 15.81 15.83
C GLU A 39 0.20 15.50 17.06
N ARG A 40 -1.11 15.78 16.97
CA ARG A 40 -2.11 15.49 18.01
C ARG A 40 -2.90 14.20 17.77
N SER A 41 -2.54 13.38 16.78
CA SER A 41 -3.33 12.21 16.35
C SER A 41 -3.64 11.21 17.48
N LEU A 42 -2.76 11.06 18.47
CA LEU A 42 -2.99 10.19 19.63
C LEU A 42 -3.95 10.78 20.68
N SER A 43 -4.24 12.07 20.59
CA SER A 43 -5.04 12.82 21.58
C SER A 43 -6.44 13.18 21.07
N ILE A 44 -6.77 12.86 19.82
CA ILE A 44 -8.08 13.15 19.23
C ILE A 44 -8.77 11.87 18.73
N PRO A 45 -10.11 11.82 18.72
CA PRO A 45 -10.82 10.69 18.13
C PRO A 45 -10.44 10.50 16.66
N MET A 46 -10.29 9.25 16.22
CA MET A 46 -9.92 8.91 14.84
C MET A 46 -10.86 9.53 13.79
N ALA A 47 -12.16 9.60 14.10
CA ALA A 47 -13.13 10.24 13.21
C ALA A 47 -12.84 11.74 13.00
N ASP A 48 -12.43 12.44 14.05
CA ASP A 48 -12.09 13.86 13.99
C ASP A 48 -10.72 14.07 13.35
N TYR A 49 -9.78 13.16 13.57
CA TYR A 49 -8.51 13.13 12.84
C TYR A 49 -8.75 13.06 11.32
N LEU A 50 -9.52 12.07 10.84
CA LEU A 50 -9.78 11.87 9.42
C LEU A 50 -10.59 13.03 8.78
N ARG A 51 -11.41 13.75 9.55
CA ARG A 51 -12.15 14.93 9.06
C ARG A 51 -11.28 16.16 8.82
N GLN A 52 -10.14 16.24 9.50
CA GLN A 52 -9.27 17.42 9.52
C GLN A 52 -8.01 17.26 8.65
N ILE A 53 -7.89 16.14 7.94
CA ILE A 53 -6.78 15.89 7.02
C ILE A 53 -7.29 15.71 5.59
N SER A 54 -6.45 16.08 4.64
CA SER A 54 -6.59 15.71 3.23
C SER A 54 -5.33 14.99 2.75
N LEU A 55 -5.45 14.08 1.80
CA LEU A 55 -4.28 13.43 1.19
C LEU A 55 -3.70 14.32 0.08
N ASP A 56 -2.39 14.23 -0.16
CA ASP A 56 -1.73 14.96 -1.24
C ASP A 56 -2.37 14.63 -2.61
N PRO A 57 -3.05 15.60 -3.25
CA PRO A 57 -3.76 15.35 -4.50
C PRO A 57 -2.80 14.99 -5.65
N LYS A 58 -1.55 15.46 -5.62
CA LYS A 58 -0.56 15.10 -6.65
C LYS A 58 -0.19 13.63 -6.54
N GLY A 59 0.06 13.16 -5.32
CA GLY A 59 0.32 11.75 -5.06
C GLY A 59 -0.86 10.85 -5.42
N VAL A 60 -2.09 11.27 -5.10
CA VAL A 60 -3.32 10.57 -5.49
C VAL A 60 -3.44 10.41 -7.01
N ILE A 61 -3.14 11.48 -7.79
CA ILE A 61 -3.15 11.43 -9.26
C ILE A 61 -2.11 10.43 -9.78
N LEU A 62 -0.89 10.46 -9.26
CA LEU A 62 0.19 9.55 -9.67
C LEU A 62 -0.18 8.08 -9.39
N LEU A 63 -0.72 7.78 -8.21
CA LEU A 63 -1.16 6.43 -7.86
C LEU A 63 -2.32 5.95 -8.74
N ASN A 64 -3.29 6.81 -9.02
CA ASN A 64 -4.38 6.50 -9.95
C ASN A 64 -3.86 6.20 -11.36
N ASN A 65 -2.91 7.00 -11.87
CA ASN A 65 -2.32 6.82 -13.19
C ASN A 65 -1.55 5.50 -13.27
N LEU A 66 -0.70 5.22 -12.28
CA LEU A 66 0.01 3.95 -12.15
C LEU A 66 -0.96 2.76 -12.18
N SER A 67 -1.99 2.80 -11.34
CA SER A 67 -2.94 1.70 -11.22
C SER A 67 -3.64 1.40 -12.54
N ASN A 68 -4.19 2.44 -13.20
CA ASN A 68 -4.90 2.29 -14.46
C ASN A 68 -4.00 1.86 -15.61
N GLN A 69 -2.77 2.41 -15.71
CA GLN A 69 -1.86 2.13 -16.82
C GLN A 69 -1.24 0.74 -16.75
N TYR A 70 -0.95 0.24 -15.54
CA TYR A 70 -0.20 -1.01 -15.36
C TYR A 70 -1.05 -2.15 -14.79
N ASN A 71 -2.35 -1.93 -14.58
CA ASN A 71 -3.27 -2.90 -13.99
C ASN A 71 -2.77 -3.41 -12.62
N ILE A 72 -2.28 -2.47 -11.80
CA ILE A 72 -1.80 -2.70 -10.43
C ILE A 72 -2.86 -2.16 -9.48
N PHE A 73 -3.47 -3.01 -8.67
CA PHE A 73 -4.42 -2.57 -7.66
C PHE A 73 -3.71 -2.02 -6.44
N LEU A 74 -4.28 -0.97 -5.84
CA LEU A 74 -3.80 -0.34 -4.62
C LEU A 74 -4.54 -0.93 -3.41
N PHE A 75 -3.85 -1.09 -2.29
CA PHE A 75 -4.47 -1.47 -1.02
C PHE A 75 -3.78 -0.74 0.14
N PRO A 76 -4.49 -0.05 1.04
CA PRO A 76 -3.88 0.62 2.17
C PRO A 76 -3.28 -0.37 3.16
N LEU A 77 -2.09 -0.03 3.66
CA LEU A 77 -1.56 -0.65 4.86
C LEU A 77 -2.21 -0.04 6.11
N GLY A 78 -2.36 -0.88 7.14
CA GLY A 78 -2.94 -0.50 8.43
C GLY A 78 -4.46 -0.32 8.39
N SER A 79 -5.03 0.11 9.52
CA SER A 79 -6.47 0.22 9.73
C SER A 79 -7.00 1.67 9.73
N VAL A 80 -6.10 2.65 9.71
CA VAL A 80 -6.41 4.09 9.80
C VAL A 80 -7.12 4.56 8.53
N PHE A 81 -6.49 4.38 7.37
CA PHE A 81 -6.96 4.91 6.10
C PHE A 81 -7.81 3.87 5.35
N LYS A 82 -9.05 3.71 5.78
CA LYS A 82 -10.00 2.74 5.18
C LYS A 82 -10.31 3.06 3.71
N ARG A 83 -10.78 2.04 2.98
CA ARG A 83 -11.15 2.14 1.56
C ARG A 83 -12.00 3.37 1.24
N GLU A 84 -13.08 3.58 1.98
CA GLU A 84 -14.01 4.68 1.70
C GLU A 84 -13.39 6.06 1.95
N PHE A 85 -12.46 6.17 2.92
CA PHE A 85 -11.68 7.39 3.08
C PHE A 85 -10.82 7.64 1.84
N LEU A 86 -10.07 6.64 1.35
CA LEU A 86 -9.26 6.80 0.13
C LEU A 86 -10.08 7.20 -1.09
N ILE A 87 -11.29 6.64 -1.25
CA ILE A 87 -12.20 7.00 -2.33
C ILE A 87 -12.65 8.46 -2.20
N ALA A 88 -13.03 8.89 -0.99
CA ALA A 88 -13.40 10.28 -0.73
C ALA A 88 -12.23 11.25 -1.00
N GLN A 89 -10.99 10.80 -0.84
CA GLN A 89 -9.77 11.56 -1.12
C GLN A 89 -9.33 11.51 -2.60
N GLY A 90 -10.10 10.85 -3.48
CA GLY A 90 -9.90 10.87 -4.92
C GLY A 90 -9.20 9.64 -5.51
N ILE A 91 -8.86 8.62 -4.72
CA ILE A 91 -8.42 7.33 -5.29
C ILE A 91 -9.63 6.65 -5.96
N LYS A 92 -9.51 6.30 -7.23
CA LYS A 92 -10.63 5.70 -7.97
C LYS A 92 -10.95 4.32 -7.42
N ARG A 93 -12.24 4.02 -7.26
CA ARG A 93 -12.72 2.71 -6.78
C ARG A 93 -12.20 1.53 -7.62
N SER A 94 -12.04 1.73 -8.93
CA SER A 94 -11.47 0.73 -9.86
C SER A 94 -9.97 0.47 -9.65
N CYS A 95 -9.25 1.41 -9.05
CA CYS A 95 -7.83 1.27 -8.74
C CYS A 95 -7.59 0.48 -7.44
N LEU A 96 -8.61 0.26 -6.61
CA LEU A 96 -8.46 -0.35 -5.29
C LEU A 96 -8.78 -1.84 -5.32
N ALA A 97 -7.87 -2.67 -4.80
CA ALA A 97 -8.07 -4.11 -4.66
C ALA A 97 -9.31 -4.40 -3.79
N PRO A 98 -10.10 -5.45 -4.08
CA PRO A 98 -11.27 -5.80 -3.28
C PRO A 98 -10.86 -6.24 -1.88
N GLU A 99 -11.61 -5.81 -0.86
CA GLU A 99 -11.41 -6.31 0.51
C GLU A 99 -11.64 -7.83 0.56
N GLN A 100 -10.84 -8.52 1.38
CA GLN A 100 -10.97 -9.95 1.60
C GLN A 100 -11.57 -10.20 2.98
N THR A 101 -12.74 -10.83 3.04
CA THR A 101 -13.35 -11.22 4.32
C THR A 101 -12.52 -12.32 4.98
N GLY A 102 -12.27 -12.19 6.28
CA GLY A 102 -11.48 -13.16 7.04
C GLY A 102 -11.65 -13.02 8.53
N ASN A 103 -11.67 -14.15 9.22
CA ASN A 103 -11.56 -14.20 10.67
C ASN A 103 -10.13 -13.83 11.06
N LEU A 104 -9.87 -12.54 11.25
CA LEU A 104 -8.71 -12.09 12.02
C LEU A 104 -8.96 -12.50 13.48
N ARG A 105 -7.98 -13.12 14.14
CA ARG A 105 -8.09 -13.36 15.58
C ARG A 105 -8.07 -12.00 16.29
N LEU A 106 -8.66 -11.93 17.48
CA LEU A 106 -8.80 -10.68 18.26
C LEU A 106 -7.46 -9.93 18.51
N ASP A 107 -6.33 -10.62 18.44
CA ASP A 107 -4.97 -10.05 18.58
C ASP A 107 -4.20 -9.89 17.25
N ASP A 108 -4.78 -10.20 16.09
CA ASP A 108 -4.15 -10.02 14.77
C ASP A 108 -4.28 -8.56 14.28
N ASN A 109 -3.79 -7.59 15.07
CA ASN A 109 -3.66 -6.18 14.65
C ASN A 109 -2.31 -5.88 13.97
N ASP A 110 -1.50 -6.90 13.71
CA ASP A 110 -0.25 -6.76 12.98
C ASP A 110 -0.51 -6.47 11.50
N MET A 111 -0.12 -5.27 11.08
CA MET A 111 -0.31 -4.75 9.73
C MET A 111 0.31 -5.67 8.66
N ILE A 112 1.46 -6.25 8.94
CA ILE A 112 2.17 -7.14 8.00
C ILE A 112 1.42 -8.46 7.84
N ARG A 113 0.93 -9.04 8.94
CA ARG A 113 0.11 -10.27 8.89
C ARG A 113 -1.19 -10.05 8.12
N MET A 114 -1.87 -8.93 8.34
CA MET A 114 -3.08 -8.58 7.59
C MET A 114 -2.80 -8.45 6.09
N MET A 115 -1.72 -7.75 5.73
CA MET A 115 -1.26 -7.60 4.35
C MET A 115 -0.98 -8.96 3.70
N LEU A 116 -0.20 -9.83 4.37
CA LEU A 116 0.15 -11.16 3.85
C LEU A 116 -1.07 -12.05 3.69
N SER A 117 -2.00 -12.04 4.66
CA SER A 117 -3.27 -12.76 4.60
C SER A 117 -4.12 -12.30 3.41
N HIS A 118 -4.23 -10.98 3.20
CA HIS A 118 -4.92 -10.41 2.05
C HIS A 118 -4.27 -10.82 0.72
N ALA A 119 -2.94 -10.76 0.63
CA ALA A 119 -2.19 -11.12 -0.56
C ALA A 119 -2.35 -12.60 -0.93
N TYR A 120 -2.30 -13.47 0.08
CA TYR A 120 -2.47 -14.92 -0.08
C TYR A 120 -3.87 -15.26 -0.59
N LYS A 121 -4.93 -14.72 0.03
CA LYS A 121 -6.32 -14.93 -0.41
C LYS A 121 -6.59 -14.41 -1.81
N SER A 122 -5.95 -13.30 -2.18
CA SER A 122 -6.06 -12.73 -3.52
C SER A 122 -5.24 -13.48 -4.57
N ASN A 123 -4.43 -14.49 -4.17
CA ASN A 123 -3.40 -15.13 -5.00
C ASN A 123 -2.56 -14.10 -5.77
N ALA A 124 -2.20 -13.01 -5.10
CA ALA A 124 -1.62 -11.84 -5.75
C ALA A 124 -0.10 -11.95 -5.96
N ASP A 125 0.37 -11.38 -7.06
CA ASP A 125 1.74 -10.88 -7.14
C ASP A 125 1.77 -9.52 -6.43
N TRP A 126 2.51 -9.42 -5.34
CA TRP A 126 2.39 -8.28 -4.44
C TRP A 126 3.71 -7.59 -4.15
N ARG A 127 3.62 -6.26 -3.99
CA ARG A 127 4.70 -5.37 -3.56
C ARG A 127 4.17 -4.48 -2.45
N VAL A 128 5.08 -3.91 -1.66
CA VAL A 128 4.76 -2.94 -0.63
C VAL A 128 5.64 -1.71 -0.80
N VAL A 129 5.06 -0.53 -0.61
CA VAL A 129 5.75 0.75 -0.70
C VAL A 129 5.39 1.63 0.48
N GLY A 130 6.38 2.28 1.07
CA GLY A 130 6.20 3.06 2.28
C GLY A 130 7.49 3.32 3.04
N ASP A 131 7.35 3.79 4.27
CA ASP A 131 8.43 3.97 5.24
C ASP A 131 8.22 3.00 6.41
N LEU A 132 8.21 1.70 6.10
CA LEU A 132 8.06 0.64 7.10
C LEU A 132 9.33 0.55 7.94
N TYR A 133 9.15 0.41 9.26
CA TYR A 133 10.29 0.28 10.16
C TYR A 133 11.06 -1.01 9.88
N LEU A 134 12.38 -0.92 9.96
CA LEU A 134 13.29 -2.04 9.69
C LEU A 134 12.89 -3.28 10.50
N ASN A 135 12.48 -3.14 11.76
CA ASN A 135 12.11 -4.25 12.63
C ASN A 135 10.93 -5.08 12.08
N GLU A 136 9.96 -4.42 11.43
CA GLU A 136 8.77 -5.03 10.84
C GLU A 136 9.13 -5.78 9.55
N VAL A 137 10.14 -5.30 8.83
CA VAL A 137 10.64 -5.88 7.58
C VAL A 137 11.73 -6.93 7.82
N GLU A 138 12.58 -6.75 8.84
CA GLU A 138 13.75 -7.56 9.17
C GLU A 138 13.38 -8.95 9.66
N GLN A 139 12.37 -9.05 10.52
CA GLN A 139 11.80 -10.34 10.97
C GLN A 139 11.30 -11.20 9.79
N SER A 140 11.00 -10.56 8.65
CA SER A 140 10.52 -11.20 7.42
C SER A 140 11.40 -10.87 6.20
N SER A 141 12.67 -10.53 6.41
CA SER A 141 13.53 -9.89 5.40
C SER A 141 13.59 -10.66 4.07
N GLN A 142 13.58 -11.99 4.12
CA GLN A 142 13.53 -12.83 2.92
C GLN A 142 12.21 -12.71 2.15
N LEU A 143 11.06 -12.58 2.84
CA LEU A 143 9.76 -12.38 2.20
C LEU A 143 9.67 -11.02 1.52
N PHE A 144 10.25 -9.98 2.13
CA PHE A 144 10.22 -8.61 1.61
C PHE A 144 11.31 -8.31 0.59
N THR A 145 12.29 -9.21 0.44
CA THR A 145 13.38 -9.07 -0.54
C THR A 145 12.79 -8.92 -1.95
N LYS A 146 13.12 -7.82 -2.64
CA LYS A 146 12.57 -7.39 -3.94
C LYS A 146 11.07 -7.06 -3.95
N ARG A 147 10.38 -7.17 -2.81
CA ARG A 147 8.96 -6.81 -2.67
C ARG A 147 8.74 -5.47 -2.00
N TYR A 148 9.66 -5.05 -1.13
CA TYR A 148 9.61 -3.75 -0.48
C TYR A 148 10.29 -2.68 -1.32
N ILE A 149 9.59 -1.57 -1.49
CA ILE A 149 10.08 -0.36 -2.13
C ILE A 149 10.09 0.74 -1.07
N LYS A 150 11.27 1.09 -0.59
CA LYS A 150 11.40 2.20 0.35
C LYS A 150 11.04 3.51 -0.32
N ALA A 151 10.09 4.22 0.26
CA ALA A 151 9.79 5.61 -0.03
C ALA A 151 10.09 6.42 1.23
N ASP A 152 10.72 7.58 1.08
CA ASP A 152 10.91 8.49 2.22
C ASP A 152 9.60 9.20 2.56
N ASN A 153 9.47 9.61 3.82
CA ASN A 153 8.37 10.43 4.32
C ASN A 153 8.55 11.94 4.00
N ILE A 154 9.57 12.31 3.23
CA ILE A 154 9.91 13.70 2.93
C ILE A 154 9.16 14.16 1.69
N ASN A 155 9.26 13.41 0.61
CA ASN A 155 8.79 13.79 -0.71
C ASN A 155 7.46 13.12 -1.09
N GLY A 156 7.10 12.01 -0.43
CA GLY A 156 5.86 11.28 -0.72
C GLY A 156 5.90 10.54 -2.06
N VAL A 157 4.78 10.45 -2.76
CA VAL A 157 4.69 9.81 -4.08
C VAL A 157 5.30 10.70 -5.16
N THR A 158 6.49 10.32 -5.64
CA THR A 158 7.18 10.98 -6.76
C THR A 158 7.24 10.08 -7.99
N GLU A 159 7.53 10.64 -9.17
CA GLU A 159 7.76 9.86 -10.40
C GLU A 159 8.85 8.79 -10.23
N GLN A 160 9.87 9.07 -9.42
CA GLN A 160 10.93 8.09 -9.12
C GLN A 160 10.38 6.90 -8.32
N VAL A 161 9.46 7.14 -7.37
CA VAL A 161 8.77 6.08 -6.63
C VAL A 161 7.88 5.26 -7.56
N ILE A 162 7.12 5.93 -8.44
CA ILE A 162 6.30 5.29 -9.48
C ILE A 162 7.14 4.38 -10.38
N GLU A 163 8.31 4.84 -10.84
CA GLU A 163 9.20 4.03 -11.68
C GLU A 163 9.75 2.80 -10.93
N LYS A 164 10.18 2.96 -9.67
CA LYS A 164 10.61 1.83 -8.84
C LYS A 164 9.51 0.78 -8.68
N ILE A 165 8.26 1.22 -8.45
CA ILE A 165 7.11 0.32 -8.37
C ILE A 165 6.95 -0.45 -9.70
N LYS A 166 6.93 0.25 -10.83
CA LYS A 166 6.79 -0.37 -12.15
C LYS A 166 7.86 -1.43 -12.41
N VAL A 167 9.11 -1.11 -12.16
CA VAL A 167 10.25 -2.03 -12.35
C VAL A 167 10.09 -3.26 -11.46
N SER A 168 9.66 -3.08 -10.21
CA SER A 168 9.51 -4.19 -9.26
C SER A 168 8.50 -5.26 -9.70
N PHE A 169 7.45 -4.89 -10.43
CA PHE A 169 6.42 -5.79 -10.97
C PHE A 169 6.79 -6.42 -12.32
N LYS A 170 7.80 -5.90 -13.02
CA LYS A 170 8.32 -6.49 -14.26
C LYS A 170 9.34 -7.59 -14.00
N THR A 171 10.07 -7.51 -12.89
CA THR A 171 11.09 -8.48 -12.53
C THR A 171 10.43 -9.78 -12.04
N PRO A 172 10.63 -10.92 -12.73
CA PRO A 172 10.11 -12.20 -12.25
C PRO A 172 10.68 -12.51 -10.88
N MET A 173 9.81 -12.86 -9.93
CA MET A 173 10.29 -13.41 -8.66
C MET A 173 10.67 -14.87 -8.89
N THR A 174 11.97 -15.16 -8.82
CA THR A 174 12.45 -16.52 -8.63
C THR A 174 11.98 -16.98 -7.25
N ASN A 175 10.92 -17.78 -7.21
CA ASN A 175 10.45 -18.41 -5.98
C ASN A 175 11.54 -19.38 -5.50
N SER A 176 12.39 -18.96 -4.55
CA SER A 176 13.26 -19.89 -3.82
C SER A 176 12.62 -20.41 -2.53
N LEU A 177 11.34 -20.12 -2.28
CA LEU A 177 10.67 -20.50 -1.03
C LEU A 177 9.25 -21.02 -1.32
N MET A 178 9.20 -22.25 -1.82
CA MET A 178 8.09 -23.18 -1.59
C MET A 178 8.73 -24.54 -1.30
N ASN A 179 9.25 -24.70 -0.08
CA ASN A 179 9.53 -25.98 0.57
C ASN A 179 9.66 -25.68 2.07
N CYS A 180 8.52 -25.40 2.70
CA CYS A 180 8.38 -25.63 4.13
C CYS A 180 7.36 -26.76 4.24
N SER A 181 7.89 -27.97 4.33
CA SER A 181 7.20 -29.20 4.71
C SER A 181 6.73 -29.14 6.16
#